data_AF-A0A9J5WKE9-F1
#
_entry.id   AF-A0A9J5WKE9-F1
#
_cell.length_a   1.000
_cell.length_b   1.000
_cell.length_c   1.000
_cell.angle_alpha   90.00
_cell.angle_beta   90.00
_cell.angle_gamma   90.00
#
_symmetry.space_group_name_H-M   'P 1'
#
loop_
_entity.id
_entity.type
_entity.pdbx_description
1 polymer ?
#
loop_
_entity_poly.entity_id
_entity_poly.type
_entity_poly.pdbx_seq_one_letter_code
_entity_poly.pdbx_strand_id
1 'polypeptide(L)'
;MWIRRKQRNAIGRIVTCHPTEGERYYLRLLLMNVRAPKSYQDFLTFNGEYCTTFRESAEKRGLLLCDNNLTECMSEAATYRMPSSL
;
A
#
# COMPACT_ATOMS: atom_id res chain seq x y z
N MET A 1 40.19 6.11 -10.85
CA MET A 1 40.06 5.61 -9.46
C MET A 1 38.64 5.13 -9.23
N TRP A 2 38.44 3.92 -8.71
CA TRP A 2 37.11 3.41 -8.38
C TRP A 2 36.72 3.83 -6.96
N ILE A 3 35.51 4.36 -6.76
CA ILE A 3 35.02 4.84 -5.46
C ILE A 3 33.96 3.87 -4.94
N ARG A 4 34.15 3.41 -3.70
CA ARG A 4 33.23 2.47 -3.04
C ARG A 4 31.87 3.15 -2.80
N ARG A 5 30.80 2.54 -3.31
CA ARG A 5 29.44 3.06 -3.13
C ARG A 5 29.06 3.05 -1.64
N LYS A 6 28.54 4.18 -1.13
CA LYS A 6 27.98 4.27 0.23
C LYS A 6 26.78 3.32 0.34
N GLN A 7 26.93 2.25 1.11
CA GLN A 7 25.80 1.41 1.50
C GLN A 7 25.04 2.12 2.63
N ARG A 8 23.81 2.55 2.34
CA ARG A 8 22.83 2.95 3.35
C ARG A 8 21.96 1.73 3.66
N ASN A 9 21.29 1.71 4.82
CA ASN A 9 20.19 0.78 5.09
C ASN A 9 19.01 1.13 4.16
N ALA A 10 19.11 0.71 2.91
CA ALA A 10 18.10 0.88 1.90
C ALA A 10 17.60 -0.52 1.52
N ILE A 11 16.27 -0.65 1.43
CA ILE A 11 15.68 -1.82 0.80
C ILE A 11 16.20 -1.83 -0.64
N GLY A 12 16.84 -2.93 -1.03
CA GLY A 12 17.44 -3.08 -2.34
C GLY A 12 16.38 -3.23 -3.44
N ARG A 13 16.55 -4.23 -4.30
CA ARG A 13 15.54 -4.55 -5.31
C ARG A 13 14.37 -5.29 -4.67
N ILE A 14 13.17 -4.72 -4.73
CA ILE A 14 11.93 -5.42 -4.39
C ILE A 14 11.45 -6.15 -5.65
N VAL A 15 11.17 -7.45 -5.53
CA VAL A 15 10.66 -8.27 -6.64
C VAL A 15 9.29 -7.76 -7.08
N THR A 16 9.03 -7.78 -8.38
CA THR A 16 7.70 -7.47 -8.91
C THR A 16 6.74 -8.59 -8.57
N CYS A 17 5.66 -8.26 -7.86
CA CYS A 17 4.59 -9.20 -7.50
C CYS A 17 3.28 -8.75 -8.16
N HIS A 18 2.53 -9.69 -8.74
CA HIS A 18 1.18 -9.47 -9.24
C HIS A 18 0.15 -9.48 -8.08
N PRO A 19 -0.94 -8.70 -8.13
CA PRO A 19 -1.98 -8.71 -7.09
C PRO A 19 -2.59 -10.09 -6.78
N THR A 20 -2.59 -11.01 -7.75
CA THR A 20 -3.06 -12.39 -7.53
C THR A 20 -2.10 -13.26 -6.72
N GLU A 21 -0.87 -12.80 -6.46
CA GLU A 21 0.10 -13.50 -5.60
C GLU A 21 -0.21 -13.38 -4.10
N GLY A 22 -1.34 -12.76 -3.74
CA GLY A 22 -1.88 -12.73 -2.38
C GLY A 22 -0.94 -12.04 -1.39
N GLU A 23 -0.55 -12.76 -0.33
CA GLU A 23 0.28 -12.24 0.76
C GLU A 23 1.61 -11.62 0.30
N ARG A 24 2.20 -12.09 -0.81
CA ARG A 24 3.43 -11.49 -1.36
C ARG A 24 3.20 -10.07 -1.89
N TYR A 25 2.06 -9.82 -2.52
CA TYR A 25 1.69 -8.50 -3.01
C TYR A 25 1.54 -7.52 -1.83
N TYR A 26 0.83 -7.94 -0.78
CA TYR A 26 0.62 -7.11 0.41
C TYR A 26 1.92 -6.85 1.18
N LEU A 27 2.81 -7.85 1.29
CA LEU A 27 4.14 -7.65 1.88
C LEU A 27 4.97 -6.64 1.08
N ARG A 28 4.96 -6.72 -0.25
CA ARG A 28 5.61 -5.73 -1.11
C ARG A 28 5.05 -4.33 -0.86
N LEU A 29 3.73 -4.20 -0.75
CA LEU A 29 3.05 -2.94 -0.47
C LEU A 29 3.47 -2.35 0.89
N LEU A 30 3.56 -3.19 1.92
CA LEU A 30 4.03 -2.82 3.25
C LEU A 30 5.51 -2.41 3.23
N LEU A 31 6.37 -3.15 2.55
CA LEU A 31 7.81 -2.80 2.42
C LEU A 31 8.04 -1.44 1.77
N MET A 32 7.17 -1.03 0.86
CA MET A 32 7.27 0.27 0.19
C MET A 32 6.78 1.44 1.04
N ASN A 33 5.84 1.20 1.97
CA ASN A 33 5.16 2.28 2.71
C ASN A 33 5.57 2.36 4.19
N VAL A 34 5.94 1.24 4.82
CA VAL A 34 6.33 1.17 6.23
C VAL A 34 7.78 1.60 6.38
N ARG A 35 8.01 2.66 7.16
CA ARG A 35 9.37 3.15 7.45
C ARG A 35 10.02 2.36 8.58
N ALA A 36 11.26 1.94 8.35
CA ALA A 36 12.14 1.31 9.34
C ALA A 36 11.51 0.13 10.14
N PRO A 37 10.84 -0.84 9.48
CA PRO A 37 10.45 -2.08 10.14
C PRO A 37 11.71 -2.81 10.62
N LYS A 38 11.72 -3.22 11.89
CA LYS A 38 12.83 -3.95 12.53
C LYS A 38 12.61 -5.46 12.51
N SER A 39 11.37 -5.90 12.35
CA SER A 39 11.00 -7.32 12.32
C SER A 39 9.85 -7.60 11.34
N TYR A 40 9.62 -8.89 11.05
CA TYR A 40 8.46 -9.32 10.30
C TYR A 40 7.14 -8.99 11.03
N GLN A 41 7.15 -9.08 12.37
CA GLN A 41 6.00 -8.76 13.21
C GLN A 41 5.66 -7.27 13.18
N ASP A 42 6.65 -6.39 12.92
CA ASP A 42 6.41 -4.95 12.79
C ASP A 42 5.54 -4.62 11.57
N PHE A 43 5.59 -5.45 10.52
CA PHE A 43 4.68 -5.31 9.38
C PHE A 43 3.26 -5.69 9.72
N LEU A 44 3.07 -6.62 10.66
CA LEU A 44 1.75 -7.05 11.13
C LEU A 44 1.23 -6.18 12.27
N THR A 45 2.08 -5.40 12.92
CA THR A 45 1.69 -4.54 14.02
C THR A 45 1.38 -3.13 13.50
N PHE A 46 0.16 -2.67 13.72
CA PHE A 46 -0.26 -1.30 13.41
C PHE A 46 -0.95 -0.68 14.63
N ASN A 47 -0.47 0.47 15.09
CA ASN A 47 -0.99 1.18 16.26
C ASN A 47 -1.12 0.32 17.54
N GLY A 48 -0.22 -0.63 17.74
CA GLY A 48 -0.23 -1.52 18.91
C GLY A 48 -1.15 -2.75 18.78
N GLU A 49 -1.88 -2.88 17.66
CA GLU A 49 -2.70 -4.04 17.37
C GLU A 49 -1.98 -4.98 16.39
N TYR A 50 -2.02 -6.28 16.68
CA TYR A 50 -1.40 -7.30 15.85
C TYR A 50 -2.40 -7.83 14.81
N CYS A 51 -2.03 -7.78 13.54
CA CYS A 51 -2.80 -8.32 12.43
C CYS A 51 -2.34 -9.75 12.13
N THR A 52 -3.27 -10.59 11.68
CA THR A 52 -2.98 -12.00 11.34
C THR A 52 -2.35 -12.17 9.97
N THR A 53 -2.68 -11.26 9.03
CA THR A 53 -2.22 -11.30 7.64
C THR A 53 -1.64 -9.96 7.19
N PHE A 54 -0.81 -9.97 6.16
CA PHE A 54 -0.32 -8.74 5.56
C PHE A 54 -1.40 -7.96 4.86
N ARG A 55 -2.39 -8.65 4.29
CA ARG A 55 -3.58 -8.02 3.74
C ARG A 55 -4.27 -7.15 4.79
N GLU A 56 -4.55 -7.72 5.96
CA GLU A 56 -5.23 -7.02 7.06
C GLU A 56 -4.40 -5.80 7.53
N SER A 57 -3.09 -5.96 7.69
CA SER A 57 -2.23 -4.83 8.07
C SER A 57 -2.20 -3.73 6.99
N ALA A 58 -2.11 -4.10 5.71
CA ALA A 58 -2.15 -3.16 4.60
C ALA A 58 -3.50 -2.43 4.50
N GLU A 59 -4.59 -3.14 4.78
CA GLU A 59 -5.96 -2.59 4.84
C GLU A 59 -6.10 -1.59 5.98
N LYS A 60 -5.69 -1.94 7.21
CA LYS A 60 -5.70 -1.03 8.37
C LYS A 60 -4.84 0.21 8.15
N ARG A 61 -3.79 0.10 7.33
CA ARG A 61 -2.92 1.23 6.92
C ARG A 61 -3.49 2.04 5.76
N GLY A 62 -4.65 1.66 5.20
CA GLY A 62 -5.27 2.33 4.05
C GLY A 62 -4.44 2.22 2.76
N LEU A 63 -3.60 1.20 2.65
CA LEU A 63 -2.75 0.99 1.46
C LEU A 63 -3.49 0.24 0.35
N LEU A 64 -4.55 -0.47 0.68
CA LEU A 64 -5.44 -1.08 -0.31
C LEU A 64 -6.34 0.00 -0.88
N LEU A 65 -6.39 0.09 -2.20
CA LEU A 65 -7.47 0.82 -2.87
C LEU A 65 -8.76 0.10 -2.49
N CYS A 66 -9.54 0.64 -1.56
CA CYS A 66 -10.89 0.15 -1.35
C CYS A 66 -11.64 0.30 -2.67
N ASP A 67 -12.33 -0.74 -3.13
CA ASP A 67 -13.14 -0.70 -4.38
C ASP A 67 -14.19 0.44 -4.40
N ASN A 68 -14.37 1.13 -3.27
CA ASN A 68 -15.24 2.29 -3.13
C ASN A 68 -14.88 3.49 -4.00
N ASN A 69 -13.65 3.62 -4.52
CA ASN A 69 -13.36 4.73 -5.45
C ASN A 69 -14.27 4.69 -6.70
N LEU A 70 -14.67 3.51 -7.16
CA LEU A 70 -15.62 3.42 -8.28
C LEU A 70 -17.02 3.86 -7.83
N THR A 71 -17.48 3.45 -6.65
CA THR A 71 -18.78 3.89 -6.11
C THR A 71 -18.79 5.37 -5.78
N GLU A 72 -17.70 5.93 -5.27
CA GLU A 72 -17.53 7.36 -5.02
C GLU A 72 -17.58 8.14 -6.34
N CYS A 73 -16.78 7.75 -7.34
CA CYS A 73 -16.85 8.36 -8.68
C CYS A 73 -18.25 8.27 -9.30
N MET A 74 -18.95 7.13 -9.18
CA MET A 74 -20.32 6.99 -9.68
C MET A 74 -21.31 7.87 -8.91
N SER A 75 -21.16 7.98 -7.58
CA SER A 75 -22.00 8.85 -6.74
C SER A 75 -21.78 10.34 -7.05
N GLU A 76 -20.53 10.73 -7.31
CA GLU A 76 -20.17 12.08 -7.71
C GLU A 76 -20.75 12.39 -9.10
N ALA A 77 -20.60 11.48 -10.07
CA ALA A 77 -21.18 11.63 -11.41
C ALA A 77 -22.72 11.70 -11.38
N ALA A 78 -23.38 10.93 -10.51
CA ALA A 78 -24.84 10.98 -10.34
C ALA A 78 -25.30 12.32 -9.72
N THR A 79 -24.46 12.95 -8.91
CA THR A 79 -24.71 14.26 -8.30
C THR A 79 -24.37 15.41 -9.27
N TYR A 80 -23.49 15.16 -10.23
CA TYR A 80 -23.03 16.13 -11.22
C TYR A 80 -24.14 16.48 -12.21
N ARG A 81 -24.90 17.53 -11.91
CA ARG A 81 -25.92 18.07 -12.82
C ARG A 81 -25.23 18.99 -13.83
N MET A 82 -25.25 18.62 -15.10
CA MET A 82 -24.77 19.50 -16.17
C MET A 82 -25.55 20.82 -16.14
N PRO A 83 -24.88 21.99 -16.23
CA PRO A 83 -25.58 23.26 -16.31
C PRO A 83 -26.47 23.26 -17.56
N SER A 84 -27.73 23.67 -17.39
CA SER A 84 -28.65 23.78 -18.52
C SER A 84 -28.11 24.83 -19.48
N SER A 85 -27.82 24.41 -20.71
CA SER A 85 -27.45 25.32 -21.79
C SER A 85 -28.63 26.28 -22.03
N LEU A 86 -28.34 27.58 -21.94
CA LEU A 86 -29.26 28.68 -22.20
C LEU A 86 -29.18 29.08 -23.68
#